data_AF-A0A7C3JTA5-F1
#
_entry.id   AF-A0A7C3JTA5-F1
#
_cell.length_a   1.000
_cell.length_b   1.000
_cell.length_c   1.000
_cell.angle_alpha   90.00
_cell.angle_beta   90.00
_cell.angle_gamma   90.00
#
_symmetry.space_group_name_H-M   'P 1'
#
loop_
_entity.id
_entity.type
_entity.pdbx_description
1 polymer ?
#
loop_
_entity_poly.entity_id
_entity_poly.type
_entity_poly.pdbx_seq_one_letter_code
_entity_poly.pdbx_strand_id
1 'polypeptide(L)'
;ELKIPIDAVRVEMLDSARVIKDTGVRGSSSTRVHGGSALDAAKKLRAEILRVAAQTMNADPEELILYDGGVTHGRAERRVSFADIARANGKPLTAEGHYANMSDGPEASLVAQVAEVEVDQETGEVRLRKLTTAHNVGTILNPLAHQGQIDGAVIMGVGYGMIEQLLYDDSGRVLTTHLGDYKMPNIRDIPELKTTILQSDFGSGPYNSMSIGETALIPTAAAIANAIQDAVGVRITSLPITAEKVLNGLRGR
;
A
#
# COMPACT_ATOMS: atom_id res chain seq x y z
N GLU A 1 13.44 -1.09 14.65
CA GLU A 1 14.93 -1.09 14.66
C GLU A 1 15.59 -0.22 15.72
N LEU A 2 15.61 1.11 15.59
CA LEU A 2 16.48 1.98 16.41
C LEU A 2 15.94 2.35 17.81
N LYS A 3 14.70 1.95 18.13
CA LYS A 3 14.03 2.25 19.42
C LYS A 3 13.90 3.75 19.72
N ILE A 4 13.90 4.59 18.69
CA ILE A 4 13.59 6.03 18.77
C ILE A 4 12.12 6.28 18.43
N PRO A 5 11.48 7.29 19.02
CA PRO A 5 10.11 7.65 18.72
C PRO A 5 10.03 8.25 17.31
N ILE A 6 8.88 8.07 16.65
CA ILE A 6 8.72 8.42 15.23
C ILE A 6 8.79 9.93 14.97
N ASP A 7 8.42 10.76 15.94
CA ASP A 7 8.50 12.22 15.89
C ASP A 7 9.95 12.75 15.94
N ALA A 8 10.89 11.94 16.44
CA ALA A 8 12.32 12.21 16.35
C ALA A 8 12.94 11.80 15.00
N VAL A 9 12.16 11.17 14.11
CA VAL A 9 12.63 10.74 12.78
C VAL A 9 12.21 11.74 11.72
N ARG A 10 13.20 12.40 11.11
CA ARG A 10 12.98 13.22 9.92
C ARG A 10 13.29 12.39 8.68
N VAL A 11 12.34 12.36 7.74
CA VAL A 11 12.48 11.70 6.44
C VAL A 11 12.62 12.77 5.36
N GLU A 12 13.65 12.68 4.53
CA GLU A 12 13.82 13.51 3.34
C GLU A 12 13.68 12.63 2.09
N MET A 13 12.84 13.03 1.14
CA MET A 13 12.55 12.28 -0.09
C MET A 13 12.39 13.26 -1.26
N LEU A 14 12.51 12.75 -2.50
CA LEU A 14 12.19 13.48 -3.73
C LEU A 14 13.04 14.75 -4.00
N ASP A 15 14.26 14.83 -3.45
CA ASP A 15 15.23 15.89 -3.75
C ASP A 15 16.50 15.29 -4.37
N SER A 16 16.63 15.34 -5.69
CA SER A 16 17.76 14.75 -6.41
C SER A 16 19.12 15.35 -6.07
N ALA A 17 19.19 16.51 -5.41
CA ALA A 17 20.43 17.10 -4.94
C ALA A 17 20.84 16.59 -3.55
N ARG A 18 19.93 15.95 -2.81
CA ARG A 18 20.11 15.58 -1.40
C ARG A 18 19.89 14.11 -1.08
N VAL A 19 19.06 13.42 -1.86
CA VAL A 19 18.72 12.00 -1.61
C VAL A 19 19.37 11.08 -2.63
N ILE A 20 19.58 9.83 -2.22
CA ILE A 20 20.13 8.78 -3.07
C ILE A 20 19.13 8.50 -4.20
N LYS A 21 19.64 8.29 -5.41
CA LYS A 21 18.82 7.94 -6.58
C LYS A 21 18.10 6.61 -6.33
N ASP A 22 16.77 6.64 -6.41
CA ASP A 22 15.94 5.44 -6.41
C ASP A 22 15.36 5.14 -7.80
N THR A 23 14.59 4.06 -7.91
CA THR A 23 14.00 3.59 -9.18
C THR A 23 12.63 4.17 -9.50
N GLY A 24 12.09 5.03 -8.63
CA GLY A 24 10.73 5.57 -8.66
C GLY A 24 9.71 4.69 -7.94
N VAL A 25 8.55 5.27 -7.63
CA VAL A 25 7.38 4.60 -7.03
C VAL A 25 6.52 4.01 -8.15
N ARG A 26 6.50 2.68 -8.28
CA ARG A 26 5.65 1.96 -9.26
C ARG A 26 5.39 0.51 -8.84
N GLY A 27 4.33 -0.11 -9.36
CA GLY A 27 4.09 -1.56 -9.23
C GLY A 27 4.03 -2.03 -7.77
N SER A 28 3.48 -1.19 -6.90
CA SER A 28 3.39 -1.40 -5.46
C SER A 28 4.73 -1.82 -4.79
N SER A 29 5.86 -1.29 -5.27
CA SER A 29 7.20 -1.74 -4.86
C SER A 29 7.80 -0.99 -3.67
N SER A 30 7.29 0.19 -3.31
CA SER A 30 7.95 1.09 -2.34
C SER A 30 8.14 0.48 -0.96
N THR A 31 7.14 -0.20 -0.41
CA THR A 31 7.27 -0.87 0.90
C THR A 31 8.40 -1.90 0.89
N ARG A 32 8.52 -2.66 -0.20
CA ARG A 32 9.56 -3.69 -0.35
C ARG A 32 10.94 -3.09 -0.60
N VAL A 33 11.06 -2.21 -1.59
CA VAL A 33 12.35 -1.66 -2.04
C VAL A 33 12.84 -0.58 -1.09
N HIS A 34 12.08 0.51 -0.90
CA HIS A 34 12.50 1.62 -0.05
C HIS A 34 12.47 1.21 1.43
N GLY A 35 11.43 0.48 1.85
CA GLY A 35 11.37 -0.05 3.20
C GLY A 35 12.48 -1.07 3.48
N GLY A 36 12.83 -1.92 2.52
CA GLY A 36 13.95 -2.86 2.62
C GLY A 36 15.29 -2.15 2.79
N SER A 37 15.57 -1.13 1.96
CA SER A 37 16.78 -0.31 2.09
C SER A 37 16.83 0.42 3.42
N ALA A 38 15.72 0.98 3.88
CA ALA A 38 15.64 1.66 5.18
C ALA A 38 15.87 0.68 6.35
N LEU A 39 15.32 -0.54 6.28
CA LEU A 39 15.53 -1.58 7.28
C LEU A 39 17.01 -2.01 7.34
N ASP A 40 17.64 -2.21 6.19
CA ASP A 40 19.07 -2.54 6.10
C ASP A 40 19.94 -1.41 6.70
N ALA A 41 19.67 -0.15 6.32
CA ALA A 41 20.35 1.02 6.88
C ALA A 41 20.20 1.10 8.40
N ALA A 42 18.99 0.89 8.91
CA ALA A 42 18.71 0.93 10.34
C ALA A 42 19.41 -0.19 11.12
N LYS A 43 19.51 -1.41 10.55
CA LYS A 43 20.24 -2.53 11.16
C LYS A 43 21.74 -2.25 11.23
N LYS A 44 22.33 -1.72 10.16
CA LYS A 44 23.74 -1.30 10.13
C LYS A 44 24.02 -0.18 11.12
N LEU A 45 23.14 0.84 11.17
CA LEU A 45 23.27 1.92 12.14
C LEU A 45 23.15 1.44 13.59
N ARG A 46 22.23 0.49 13.86
CA ARG A 46 22.12 -0.15 15.17
C ARG A 46 23.43 -0.84 15.58
N ALA A 47 24.06 -1.58 14.67
CA ALA A 47 25.33 -2.25 14.96
C ALA A 47 26.44 -1.24 15.28
N GLU A 48 26.52 -0.14 14.54
CA GLU A 48 27.52 0.90 14.78
C GLU A 48 27.29 1.66 16.09
N ILE A 49 26.03 1.96 16.43
CA ILE A 49 25.65 2.53 17.74
C ILE A 49 26.11 1.61 18.88
N LEU A 50 25.84 0.30 18.77
CA LEU A 50 26.23 -0.68 19.78
C LEU A 50 27.75 -0.82 19.90
N ARG A 51 28.48 -0.76 18.77
CA ARG A 51 29.95 -0.80 18.75
C ARG A 51 30.55 0.37 19.53
N VAL A 52 30.06 1.59 19.30
CA VAL A 52 30.57 2.79 20.01
C VAL A 52 30.13 2.78 21.47
N ALA A 53 28.90 2.36 21.77
CA ALA A 53 28.43 2.22 23.15
C ALA A 53 29.26 1.20 23.95
N ALA A 54 29.61 0.06 23.34
CA ALA A 54 30.48 -0.96 23.94
C ALA A 54 31.86 -0.42 24.31
N GLN A 55 32.48 0.38 23.43
CA GLN A 55 33.74 1.07 23.72
C GLN A 55 33.58 2.07 24.87
N THR A 56 32.50 2.84 24.87
CA THR A 56 32.23 3.85 25.90
C THR A 56 31.96 3.23 27.28
N MET A 57 31.28 2.08 27.31
CA MET A 57 30.87 1.39 28.53
C MET A 57 31.86 0.32 28.99
N ASN A 58 32.90 0.03 28.19
CA ASN A 58 33.80 -1.10 28.37
C ASN A 58 33.02 -2.40 28.64
N ALA A 59 32.13 -2.74 27.70
CA ALA A 59 31.20 -3.87 27.79
C ALA A 59 31.17 -4.65 26.47
N ASP A 60 30.69 -5.89 26.52
CA ASP A 60 30.45 -6.68 25.31
C ASP A 60 29.22 -6.12 24.57
N PRO A 61 29.29 -5.88 23.24
CA PRO A 61 28.14 -5.46 22.44
C PRO A 61 26.89 -6.36 22.59
N GLU A 62 27.07 -7.65 22.85
CA GLU A 62 25.95 -8.60 23.05
C GLU A 62 25.19 -8.37 24.36
N GLU A 63 25.82 -7.73 25.35
CA GLU A 63 25.19 -7.37 26.62
C GLU A 63 24.44 -6.03 26.56
N LEU A 64 24.46 -5.35 25.40
CA LEU A 64 23.90 -4.01 25.23
C LEU A 64 22.53 -4.03 24.55
N ILE A 65 21.63 -3.19 25.07
CA ILE A 65 20.25 -3.10 24.62
C ILE A 65 19.93 -1.63 24.28
N LEU A 66 19.37 -1.39 23.09
CA LEU A 66 18.85 -0.08 22.72
C LEU A 66 17.54 0.20 23.45
N TYR A 67 17.36 1.44 23.89
CA TYR A 67 16.11 1.97 24.41
C TYR A 67 15.87 3.38 23.86
N ASP A 68 14.70 3.95 24.14
CA ASP A 68 14.41 5.33 23.78
C ASP A 68 15.32 6.31 24.55
N GLY A 69 16.29 6.87 23.83
CA GLY A 69 17.27 7.81 24.38
C GLY A 69 18.71 7.29 24.45
N GLY A 70 18.97 6.00 24.22
CA GLY A 70 20.35 5.50 24.17
C GLY A 70 20.52 3.99 24.25
N VAL A 71 21.61 3.57 24.91
CA VAL A 71 21.99 2.17 25.11
C VAL A 71 22.18 1.89 26.60
N THR A 72 21.65 0.76 27.05
CA THR A 72 21.79 0.26 28.44
C THR A 72 22.52 -1.06 28.43
N HIS A 73 23.29 -1.32 29.49
CA HIS A 73 23.78 -2.65 29.78
C HIS A 73 22.63 -3.52 30.30
N GLY A 74 22.49 -4.75 29.82
CA GLY A 74 21.36 -5.62 30.17
C GLY A 74 21.40 -6.13 31.61
N ARG A 75 22.60 -6.21 32.20
CA ARG A 75 22.83 -6.74 33.56
C ARG A 75 23.31 -5.71 34.58
N ALA A 76 23.79 -4.57 34.11
CA ALA A 76 24.36 -3.54 34.96
C ALA A 76 23.49 -2.29 34.82
N GLU A 77 23.26 -1.55 35.90
CA GLU A 77 22.51 -0.29 35.86
C GLU A 77 23.33 0.86 35.26
N ARG A 78 23.98 0.62 34.11
CA ARG A 78 24.77 1.58 33.36
C ARG A 78 24.08 1.91 32.06
N ARG A 79 23.96 3.20 31.75
CA ARG A 79 23.33 3.72 30.54
C ARG A 79 24.23 4.78 29.91
N VAL A 80 24.15 4.88 28.59
CA VAL A 80 24.78 5.95 27.81
C VAL A 80 23.74 6.50 26.83
N SER A 81 23.64 7.83 26.74
CA SER A 81 22.67 8.47 25.83
C SER A 81 23.15 8.42 24.38
N PHE A 82 22.26 8.53 23.40
CA PHE A 82 22.66 8.68 21.99
C PHE A 82 23.57 9.90 21.78
N ALA A 83 23.35 10.98 22.53
CA ALA A 83 24.18 12.18 22.46
C ALA A 83 25.61 11.89 22.93
N ASP A 84 25.78 11.13 24.02
CA ASP A 84 27.10 10.74 24.53
C ASP A 84 27.80 9.76 23.59
N ILE A 85 27.07 8.81 23.01
CA ILE A 85 27.61 7.91 21.97
C ILE A 85 28.10 8.73 20.77
N ALA A 86 27.32 9.70 20.29
CA ALA A 86 27.72 10.55 19.17
C ALA A 86 28.94 11.42 19.50
N ARG A 87 29.02 11.97 20.72
CA ARG A 87 30.19 12.71 21.20
C ARG A 87 31.43 11.84 21.27
N ALA A 88 31.31 10.63 21.82
CA ALA A 88 32.41 9.66 21.91
C ALA A 88 32.92 9.23 20.53
N ASN A 89 32.04 9.14 19.53
CA ASN A 89 32.41 8.85 18.14
C ASN A 89 33.13 10.03 17.45
N GLY A 90 32.97 11.26 17.95
CA GLY A 90 33.57 12.48 17.39
C GLY A 90 32.98 12.96 16.06
N LYS A 91 32.01 12.22 15.49
CA LYS A 91 31.30 12.54 14.25
C LYS A 91 29.92 11.89 14.22
N PRO A 92 28.98 12.38 13.38
CA PRO A 92 27.69 11.73 13.19
C PRO A 92 27.83 10.26 12.83
N LEU A 93 26.97 9.42 13.42
CA LEU A 93 26.83 8.02 13.06
C LEU A 93 25.94 7.92 11.83
N THR A 94 26.46 7.33 10.76
CA THR A 94 25.75 7.20 9.49
C THR A 94 25.84 5.76 9.00
N ALA A 95 24.81 5.32 8.29
CA ALA A 95 24.80 4.02 7.62
C ALA A 95 24.00 4.12 6.33
N GLU A 96 24.47 3.41 5.31
CA GLU A 96 23.78 3.28 4.03
C GLU A 96 23.23 1.87 3.86
N GLY A 97 21.96 1.81 3.45
CA GLY A 97 21.24 0.57 3.24
C GLY A 97 20.87 0.38 1.78
N HIS A 98 20.95 -0.86 1.31
CA HIS A 98 20.62 -1.19 -0.06
C HIS A 98 19.72 -2.41 -0.08
N TYR A 99 18.70 -2.37 -0.94
CA TYR A 99 17.89 -3.51 -1.27
C TYR A 99 18.22 -3.99 -2.69
N ALA A 100 18.79 -5.18 -2.79
CA ALA A 100 19.03 -5.87 -4.05
C ALA A 100 18.50 -7.30 -3.92
N ASN A 101 17.21 -7.47 -4.18
CA ASN A 101 16.63 -8.81 -4.33
C ASN A 101 15.92 -8.89 -5.69
N MET A 102 16.58 -9.59 -6.60
CA MET A 102 16.11 -9.92 -7.96
C MET A 102 15.76 -11.42 -8.09
N SER A 103 15.91 -12.17 -7.00
CA SER A 103 15.93 -13.64 -7.00
C SER A 103 14.57 -14.23 -6.65
N ASP A 104 13.77 -13.52 -5.86
CA ASP A 104 12.45 -13.96 -5.44
C ASP A 104 11.39 -13.44 -6.42
N GLY A 105 10.61 -14.39 -6.97
CA GLY A 105 9.51 -14.09 -7.88
C GLY A 105 8.43 -13.22 -7.23
N PRO A 106 7.48 -12.68 -8.01
CA PRO A 106 6.41 -11.85 -7.46
C PRO A 106 5.60 -12.64 -6.43
N GLU A 107 5.61 -12.18 -5.19
CA GLU A 107 4.64 -12.62 -4.20
C GLU A 107 3.26 -12.09 -4.60
N ALA A 108 2.35 -13.02 -4.87
CA ALA A 108 0.98 -12.67 -5.21
C ALA A 108 0.23 -12.33 -3.92
N SER A 109 -0.01 -11.04 -3.67
CA SER A 109 -1.08 -10.64 -2.77
C SER A 109 -2.41 -11.08 -3.37
N LEU A 110 -3.12 -11.93 -2.65
CA LEU A 110 -4.40 -12.47 -3.09
C LEU A 110 -5.51 -11.55 -2.61
N VAL A 111 -6.41 -11.20 -3.53
CA VAL A 111 -7.59 -10.39 -3.25
C VAL A 111 -8.82 -11.10 -3.78
N ALA A 112 -9.86 -11.17 -2.94
CA ALA A 112 -11.18 -11.64 -3.34
C ALA A 112 -12.20 -10.54 -3.03
N GLN A 113 -13.11 -10.29 -3.95
CA GLN A 113 -14.17 -9.31 -3.79
C GLN A 113 -15.52 -9.89 -4.14
N VAL A 114 -16.52 -9.51 -3.34
CA VAL A 114 -17.93 -9.84 -3.55
C VAL A 114 -18.69 -8.52 -3.62
N ALA A 115 -19.36 -8.30 -4.74
CA ALA A 115 -20.25 -7.17 -4.96
C ALA A 115 -21.71 -7.62 -4.81
N GLU A 116 -22.53 -6.75 -4.23
CA GLU A 116 -23.99 -6.87 -4.23
C GLU A 116 -24.55 -5.68 -5.01
N VAL A 117 -25.39 -5.97 -5.99
CA VAL A 117 -25.95 -4.95 -6.89
C VAL A 117 -27.48 -5.03 -6.91
N GLU A 118 -28.10 -3.89 -7.16
CA GLU A 118 -29.51 -3.76 -7.50
C GLU A 118 -29.58 -3.30 -8.96
N VAL A 119 -30.40 -3.96 -9.78
CA VAL A 119 -30.57 -3.63 -11.20
C VAL A 119 -32.03 -3.28 -11.45
N ASP A 120 -32.27 -2.08 -11.96
CA ASP A 120 -33.57 -1.68 -12.48
C ASP A 120 -33.75 -2.29 -13.88
N GLN A 121 -34.77 -3.14 -14.06
CA GLN A 121 -34.98 -3.83 -15.33
C GLN A 121 -35.62 -2.95 -16.41
N GLU A 122 -36.27 -1.85 -16.04
CA GLU A 122 -36.90 -0.93 -17.00
C GLU A 122 -35.86 0.03 -17.60
N THR A 123 -34.89 0.47 -16.79
CA THR A 123 -33.87 1.45 -17.17
C THR A 123 -32.50 0.85 -17.45
N GLY A 124 -32.20 -0.32 -16.88
CA GLY A 124 -30.87 -0.93 -16.86
C GLY A 124 -29.92 -0.30 -15.82
N GLU A 125 -30.38 0.65 -15.01
CA GLU A 125 -29.55 1.29 -13.98
C GLU A 125 -29.04 0.24 -12.98
N VAL A 126 -27.74 0.31 -12.66
CA VAL A 126 -27.10 -0.58 -11.69
C VAL A 126 -26.65 0.24 -10.49
N ARG A 127 -27.12 -0.15 -9.31
CA ARG A 127 -26.69 0.44 -8.05
C ARG A 127 -25.86 -0.55 -7.25
N LEU A 128 -24.63 -0.18 -6.93
CA LEU A 128 -23.78 -0.95 -6.03
C LEU A 128 -24.29 -0.79 -4.58
N ARG A 129 -24.73 -1.88 -3.96
CA ARG A 129 -25.32 -1.88 -2.61
C ARG A 129 -24.29 -2.16 -1.53
N LYS A 130 -23.36 -3.06 -1.83
CA LYS A 130 -22.31 -3.50 -0.91
C LYS A 130 -21.10 -3.98 -1.68
N LEU A 131 -19.92 -3.74 -1.13
CA LEU A 131 -18.69 -4.37 -1.59
C LEU A 131 -17.92 -4.91 -0.39
N THR A 132 -17.70 -6.21 -0.37
CA THR A 132 -16.82 -6.87 0.61
C THR A 132 -15.54 -7.27 -0.07
N THR A 133 -14.41 -6.90 0.51
CA THR A 133 -13.08 -7.17 -0.01
C THR A 133 -12.25 -7.91 1.02
N ALA A 134 -11.55 -8.96 0.60
CA ALA A 134 -10.68 -9.78 1.43
C ALA A 134 -9.26 -9.77 0.86
N HIS A 135 -8.28 -9.51 1.71
CA HIS A 135 -6.88 -9.37 1.30
C HIS A 135 -5.99 -10.32 2.10
N ASN A 136 -5.18 -11.11 1.41
CA ASN A 136 -4.00 -11.71 2.02
C ASN A 136 -2.94 -10.63 2.19
N VAL A 137 -2.52 -10.42 3.44
CA VAL A 137 -1.52 -9.41 3.78
C VAL A 137 -0.42 -10.04 4.63
N GLY A 138 0.80 -9.58 4.39
CA GLY A 138 1.90 -9.72 5.35
C GLY A 138 1.75 -8.71 6.50
N THR A 139 2.82 -8.45 7.25
CA THR A 139 2.79 -7.48 8.35
C THR A 139 2.30 -6.10 7.91
N ILE A 140 1.29 -5.58 8.60
CA ILE A 140 0.75 -4.24 8.38
C ILE A 140 1.60 -3.22 9.15
N LEU A 141 2.38 -2.41 8.42
CA LEU A 141 3.27 -1.42 9.03
C LEU A 141 2.52 -0.21 9.61
N ASN A 142 1.44 0.22 8.94
CA ASN A 142 0.58 1.31 9.38
C ASN A 142 -0.88 0.96 9.03
N PRO A 143 -1.73 0.60 10.03
CA PRO A 143 -3.11 0.20 9.79
C PRO A 143 -3.97 1.26 9.09
N LEU A 144 -3.79 2.54 9.43
CA LEU A 144 -4.57 3.64 8.85
C LEU A 144 -4.26 3.82 7.37
N ALA A 145 -2.96 3.90 7.03
CA ALA A 145 -2.53 4.04 5.64
C ALA A 145 -2.90 2.80 4.81
N HIS A 146 -2.80 1.61 5.41
CA HIS A 146 -3.16 0.35 4.77
C HIS A 146 -4.65 0.29 4.42
N GLN A 147 -5.54 0.61 5.37
CA GLN A 147 -6.98 0.65 5.11
C GLN A 147 -7.33 1.72 4.06
N GLY A 148 -6.74 2.90 4.15
CA GLY A 148 -6.97 3.97 3.17
C GLY A 148 -6.55 3.60 1.74
N GLN A 149 -5.49 2.79 1.58
CA GLN A 149 -5.11 2.26 0.26
C GLN A 149 -6.16 1.30 -0.30
N ILE A 150 -6.70 0.40 0.53
CA ILE A 150 -7.76 -0.52 0.13
C ILE A 150 -9.00 0.26 -0.31
N ASP A 151 -9.45 1.20 0.51
CA ASP A 151 -10.66 1.99 0.25
C ASP A 151 -10.50 2.81 -1.05
N GLY A 152 -9.37 3.51 -1.21
CA GLY A 152 -9.10 4.31 -2.40
C GLY A 152 -9.01 3.48 -3.68
N ALA A 153 -8.36 2.31 -3.62
CA ALA A 153 -8.24 1.40 -4.76
C ALA A 153 -9.58 0.78 -5.15
N VAL A 154 -10.42 0.44 -4.18
CA VAL A 154 -11.80 -0.01 -4.41
C VAL A 154 -12.62 1.09 -5.09
N ILE A 155 -12.57 2.33 -4.58
CA ILE A 155 -13.31 3.46 -5.16
C ILE A 155 -12.87 3.70 -6.62
N MET A 156 -11.56 3.65 -6.88
CA MET A 156 -11.02 3.73 -8.24
C MET A 156 -11.50 2.55 -9.11
N GLY A 157 -11.59 1.35 -8.55
CA GLY A 157 -12.14 0.17 -9.22
C GLY A 157 -13.62 0.29 -9.56
N VAL A 158 -14.42 0.93 -8.69
CA VAL A 158 -15.84 1.25 -8.96
C VAL A 158 -15.93 2.27 -10.09
N GLY A 159 -15.11 3.33 -10.05
CA GLY A 159 -14.99 4.32 -11.12
C GLY A 159 -14.67 3.67 -12.46
N TYR A 160 -13.55 2.94 -12.53
CA TYR A 160 -13.13 2.19 -13.70
C TYR A 160 -14.20 1.21 -14.22
N GLY A 161 -14.91 0.54 -13.29
CA GLY A 161 -15.92 -0.46 -13.63
C GLY A 161 -17.23 0.13 -14.15
N MET A 162 -17.71 1.23 -13.58
CA MET A 162 -19.10 1.68 -13.76
C MET A 162 -19.24 3.09 -14.34
N ILE A 163 -18.25 3.96 -14.20
CA ILE A 163 -18.45 5.42 -14.37
C ILE A 163 -17.46 6.02 -15.37
N GLU A 164 -16.18 5.76 -15.19
CA GLU A 164 -15.10 6.44 -15.89
C GLU A 164 -15.01 5.97 -17.34
N GLN A 165 -14.98 6.92 -18.27
CA GLN A 165 -14.85 6.64 -19.70
C GLN A 165 -14.05 7.73 -20.40
N LEU A 166 -13.09 7.30 -21.22
CA LEU A 166 -12.35 8.18 -22.12
C LEU A 166 -12.93 8.01 -23.54
N LEU A 167 -13.70 9.00 -23.98
CA LEU A 167 -14.31 9.02 -25.31
C LEU A 167 -13.40 9.70 -26.33
N TYR A 168 -13.43 9.18 -27.56
CA TYR A 168 -12.70 9.70 -28.72
C TYR A 168 -13.67 9.86 -29.90
N ASP A 169 -13.41 10.85 -30.76
CA ASP A 169 -14.06 10.91 -32.08
C ASP A 169 -13.30 10.08 -33.14
N ASP A 170 -13.85 10.02 -34.35
CA ASP A 170 -13.28 9.28 -35.49
C ASP A 170 -11.89 9.79 -35.92
N SER A 171 -11.50 10.99 -35.50
CA SER A 171 -10.16 11.56 -35.76
C SER A 171 -9.15 11.19 -34.66
N GLY A 172 -9.59 10.51 -33.60
CA GLY A 172 -8.77 10.15 -32.44
C GLY A 172 -8.66 11.28 -31.41
N ARG A 173 -9.45 12.36 -31.52
CA ARG A 173 -9.46 13.45 -30.54
C ARG A 173 -10.22 13.02 -29.30
N VAL A 174 -9.63 13.24 -28.12
CA VAL A 174 -10.29 13.03 -26.83
C VAL A 174 -11.45 14.02 -26.66
N LEU A 175 -12.64 13.50 -26.38
CA LEU A 175 -13.85 14.29 -26.15
C LEU A 175 -14.07 14.59 -24.66
N THR A 176 -13.61 13.71 -23.78
CA THR A 176 -13.79 13.78 -22.32
C THR A 176 -12.63 14.56 -21.68
N THR A 177 -12.65 15.88 -21.85
CA THR A 177 -11.50 16.76 -21.55
C THR A 177 -11.56 17.48 -20.21
N HIS A 178 -12.66 17.35 -19.47
CA HIS A 178 -12.85 17.95 -18.15
C HIS A 178 -13.72 17.06 -17.25
N LEU A 179 -13.70 17.32 -15.94
CA LEU A 179 -14.45 16.53 -14.94
C LEU A 179 -15.98 16.61 -15.07
N GLY A 180 -16.47 17.58 -15.86
CA GLY A 180 -17.87 17.60 -16.29
C GLY A 180 -18.25 16.45 -17.22
N ASP A 181 -17.28 15.91 -17.98
CA ASP A 181 -17.51 14.85 -18.97
C ASP A 181 -16.87 13.54 -18.51
N TYR A 182 -15.63 13.61 -18.00
CA TYR A 182 -14.99 12.49 -17.30
C TYR A 182 -15.55 12.41 -15.88
N LYS A 183 -16.62 11.64 -15.73
CA LYS A 183 -17.28 11.44 -14.43
C LYS A 183 -16.38 10.59 -13.54
N MET A 184 -16.23 11.02 -12.29
CA MET A 184 -15.59 10.24 -11.23
C MET A 184 -16.64 9.87 -10.17
N PRO A 185 -16.47 8.76 -9.44
CA PRO A 185 -17.33 8.45 -8.32
C PRO A 185 -17.38 9.59 -7.30
N ASN A 186 -18.57 9.86 -6.79
CA ASN A 186 -18.80 10.70 -5.63
C ASN A 186 -19.26 9.84 -4.43
N ILE A 187 -19.37 10.45 -3.25
CA ILE A 187 -19.70 9.72 -2.00
C ILE A 187 -21.04 8.96 -2.05
N ARG A 188 -21.98 9.36 -2.93
CA ARG A 188 -23.27 8.69 -3.09
C ARG A 188 -23.20 7.43 -3.95
N ASP A 189 -22.13 7.29 -4.74
CA ASP A 189 -21.90 6.15 -5.63
C ASP A 189 -21.23 4.99 -4.87
N ILE A 190 -20.59 5.29 -3.74
CA ILE A 190 -19.79 4.34 -2.97
C ILE A 190 -20.62 3.83 -1.78
N PRO A 191 -20.90 2.52 -1.69
CA PRO A 191 -21.58 1.94 -0.53
C PRO A 191 -20.63 1.81 0.67
N GLU A 192 -21.13 1.24 1.76
CA GLU A 192 -20.26 0.75 2.83
C GLU A 192 -19.25 -0.27 2.27
N LEU A 193 -17.97 0.00 2.52
CA LEU A 193 -16.86 -0.89 2.15
C LEU A 193 -16.49 -1.76 3.34
N LYS A 194 -16.60 -3.08 3.17
CA LYS A 194 -16.24 -4.04 4.23
C LYS A 194 -14.93 -4.75 3.89
N THR A 195 -13.90 -4.51 4.69
CA THR A 195 -12.58 -5.14 4.52
C THR A 195 -12.40 -6.32 5.47
N THR A 196 -11.93 -7.44 4.95
CA THR A 196 -11.47 -8.61 5.70
C THR A 196 -9.98 -8.80 5.45
N ILE A 197 -9.21 -8.98 6.53
CA ILE A 197 -7.77 -9.14 6.47
C ILE A 197 -7.41 -10.59 6.81
N LEU A 198 -6.68 -11.24 5.91
CA LEU A 198 -6.09 -12.56 6.13
C LEU A 198 -4.59 -12.37 6.33
N GLN A 199 -4.18 -12.35 7.59
CA GLN A 199 -2.79 -12.16 7.98
C GLN A 199 -1.96 -13.42 7.67
N SER A 200 -0.83 -13.22 7.00
CA SER A 200 0.17 -14.24 6.70
C SER A 200 1.50 -13.92 7.38
N ASP A 201 2.29 -14.95 7.66
CA ASP A 201 3.62 -14.84 8.27
C ASP A 201 4.77 -14.75 7.25
N PHE A 202 4.45 -14.68 5.96
CA PHE A 202 5.40 -14.52 4.87
C PHE A 202 5.17 -13.20 4.14
N GLY A 203 6.23 -12.68 3.54
CA GLY A 203 6.20 -11.44 2.77
C GLY A 203 7.63 -10.96 2.45
N SER A 204 7.76 -10.29 1.32
CA SER A 204 9.04 -9.90 0.71
C SER A 204 9.51 -8.52 1.17
N GLY A 205 8.64 -7.77 1.84
CA GLY A 205 8.99 -6.50 2.45
C GLY A 205 9.46 -6.62 3.90
N PRO A 206 9.84 -5.49 4.51
CA PRO A 206 10.23 -5.42 5.92
C PRO A 206 9.26 -6.14 6.86
N TYR A 207 9.80 -6.94 7.77
CA TYR A 207 9.02 -7.68 8.77
C TYR A 207 7.96 -8.61 8.15
N ASN A 208 8.23 -9.15 6.96
CA ASN A 208 7.29 -9.98 6.21
C ASN A 208 6.04 -9.19 5.75
N SER A 209 6.17 -7.89 5.47
CA SER A 209 5.09 -7.08 4.89
C SER A 209 4.86 -7.41 3.41
N MET A 210 3.62 -7.27 2.94
CA MET A 210 3.26 -7.35 1.51
C MET A 210 2.80 -5.99 0.97
N SER A 211 2.62 -5.91 -0.34
CA SER A 211 2.11 -4.72 -1.01
C SER A 211 0.58 -4.72 -1.08
N ILE A 212 -0.03 -3.53 -1.12
CA ILE A 212 -1.50 -3.38 -1.15
C ILE A 212 -2.00 -2.29 -2.13
N GLY A 213 -1.08 -1.50 -2.71
CA GLY A 213 -1.43 -0.27 -3.43
C GLY A 213 -2.27 -0.48 -4.69
N GLU A 214 -2.09 -1.59 -5.40
CA GLU A 214 -2.80 -1.86 -6.67
C GLU A 214 -3.81 -3.01 -6.57
N THR A 215 -3.61 -3.94 -5.66
CA THR A 215 -4.26 -5.26 -5.69
C THR A 215 -5.75 -5.19 -5.38
N ALA A 216 -6.17 -4.21 -4.58
CA ALA A 216 -7.55 -3.98 -4.20
C ALA A 216 -8.42 -3.42 -5.35
N LEU A 217 -7.81 -2.80 -6.37
CA LEU A 217 -8.55 -2.27 -7.52
C LEU A 217 -8.98 -3.39 -8.48
N ILE A 218 -8.05 -4.31 -8.75
CA ILE A 218 -8.10 -5.26 -9.87
C ILE A 218 -9.43 -6.03 -9.97
N PRO A 219 -9.96 -6.67 -8.90
CA PRO A 219 -11.15 -7.50 -9.02
C PRO A 219 -12.47 -6.71 -9.01
N THR A 220 -12.46 -5.41 -8.76
CA THR A 220 -13.68 -4.62 -8.47
C THR A 220 -14.68 -4.66 -9.62
N ALA A 221 -14.27 -4.28 -10.82
CA ALA A 221 -15.16 -4.26 -11.99
C ALA A 221 -15.71 -5.66 -12.33
N ALA A 222 -14.88 -6.69 -12.18
CA ALA A 222 -15.27 -8.08 -12.44
C ALA A 222 -16.28 -8.59 -11.41
N ALA A 223 -16.10 -8.26 -10.12
CA ALA A 223 -17.05 -8.61 -9.07
C ALA A 223 -18.44 -8.00 -9.35
N ILE A 224 -18.47 -6.72 -9.75
CA ILE A 224 -19.71 -6.01 -10.12
C ILE A 224 -20.36 -6.65 -11.35
N ALA A 225 -19.59 -6.90 -12.42
CA ALA A 225 -20.11 -7.52 -13.64
C ALA A 225 -20.66 -8.94 -13.39
N ASN A 226 -20.02 -9.73 -12.52
CA ASN A 226 -20.52 -11.04 -12.11
C ASN A 226 -21.80 -10.94 -11.27
N ALA A 227 -21.91 -9.95 -10.38
CA ALA A 227 -23.12 -9.71 -9.59
C ALA A 227 -24.31 -9.30 -10.46
N ILE A 228 -24.09 -8.52 -11.53
CA ILE A 228 -25.13 -8.20 -12.51
C ILE A 228 -25.59 -9.46 -13.25
N GLN A 229 -24.65 -10.32 -13.66
CA GLN A 229 -24.99 -11.59 -14.30
C GLN A 229 -25.78 -12.50 -13.35
N ASP A 230 -25.45 -12.55 -12.07
CA ASP A 230 -26.22 -13.31 -11.07
C ASP A 230 -27.64 -12.74 -10.91
N ALA A 231 -27.76 -11.41 -10.77
CA ALA A 231 -29.02 -10.73 -10.51
C ALA A 231 -30.03 -10.80 -11.67
N VAL A 232 -29.56 -10.59 -12.91
CA VAL A 232 -30.44 -10.46 -14.08
C VAL A 232 -30.01 -11.30 -15.28
N GLY A 233 -28.98 -12.14 -15.14
CA GLY A 233 -28.52 -13.07 -16.17
C GLY A 233 -27.86 -12.41 -17.40
N VAL A 234 -27.55 -11.12 -17.33
CA VAL A 234 -26.87 -10.37 -18.38
C VAL A 234 -25.36 -10.41 -18.16
N ARG A 235 -24.61 -10.87 -19.16
CA ARG A 235 -23.13 -10.89 -19.10
C ARG A 235 -22.56 -9.62 -19.73
N ILE A 236 -21.95 -8.77 -18.91
CA ILE A 236 -21.20 -7.59 -19.38
C ILE A 236 -19.72 -7.96 -19.59
N THR A 237 -19.19 -7.67 -20.77
CA THR A 237 -17.78 -7.97 -21.16
C THR A 237 -17.01 -6.73 -21.62
N SER A 238 -17.60 -5.54 -21.54
CA SER A 238 -16.93 -4.28 -21.86
C SER A 238 -17.25 -3.21 -20.82
N LEU A 239 -16.23 -2.50 -20.38
CA LEU A 239 -16.35 -1.41 -19.41
C LEU A 239 -16.48 -0.04 -20.11
N PRO A 240 -17.02 0.99 -19.43
CA PRO A 240 -17.73 0.87 -18.16
C PRO A 240 -19.07 0.14 -18.32
N ILE A 241 -19.63 -0.34 -17.22
CA ILE A 241 -20.93 -1.02 -17.15
C ILE A 241 -22.05 0.03 -17.16
N THR A 242 -22.44 0.49 -18.36
CA THR A 242 -23.48 1.50 -18.50
C THR A 242 -24.88 0.90 -18.45
N ALA A 243 -25.87 1.72 -18.06
CA ALA A 243 -27.27 1.30 -18.00
C ALA A 243 -27.79 0.81 -19.37
N GLU A 244 -27.38 1.46 -20.47
CA GLU A 244 -27.75 1.08 -21.83
C GLU A 244 -27.24 -0.31 -22.19
N LYS A 245 -26.00 -0.67 -21.79
CA LYS A 245 -25.46 -2.00 -22.03
C LYS A 245 -26.26 -3.08 -21.30
N VAL A 246 -26.64 -2.80 -20.04
CA VAL A 246 -27.46 -3.71 -19.23
C VAL A 246 -28.86 -3.84 -19.83
N LEU A 247 -29.52 -2.72 -20.16
CA LEU A 247 -30.86 -2.70 -20.76
C LEU A 247 -30.91 -3.41 -22.11
N ASN A 248 -29.90 -3.21 -22.97
CA ASN A 248 -29.78 -3.95 -24.22
C ASN A 248 -29.61 -5.46 -23.98
N GLY A 249 -28.83 -5.85 -22.97
CA GLY A 249 -28.69 -7.24 -22.56
C GLY A 249 -29.98 -7.86 -22.03
N LEU A 250 -30.81 -7.10 -21.30
CA LEU A 250 -32.13 -7.52 -20.84
C LEU A 250 -33.11 -7.73 -22.00
N ARG A 251 -33.11 -6.82 -22.97
CA ARG A 251 -34.00 -6.88 -24.15
C ARG A 251 -33.61 -7.93 -25.19
N GLY A 252 -32.33 -8.33 -25.21
CA GLY A 252 -31.81 -9.35 -26.12
C GLY A 252 -32.01 -10.80 -25.63
N ARG A 253 -32.64 -10.99 -24.48
CA ARG A 253 -33.04 -12.29 -23.93
C ARG A 253 -34.46 -12.62 -24.36
#